data_AF-A0A2G9UNJ0-F1
#
_entry.id   AF-A0A2G9UNJ0-F1
#
_cell.length_a   1.000
_cell.length_b   1.000
_cell.length_c   1.000
_cell.angle_alpha   90.00
_cell.angle_beta   90.00
_cell.angle_gamma   90.00
#
_symmetry.space_group_name_H-M   'P 1'
#
loop_
_entity.id
_entity.type
_entity.pdbx_description
1 polymer ?
#
loop_
_entity_poly.entity_id
_entity_poly.type
_entity_poly.pdbx_seq_one_letter_code
_entity_poly.pdbx_strand_id
1 'polypeptide(L)'
;MVSSEKYLLYHVQPNDARGMRVLRQLQMLDHKYQVDFWKEPNHFGDFADIMISSKNALAMERRFRRANITYDIRVPDVEKLIMRNERTNRTTARGSGRLHDDPILDSERKPFRPS
;
A
#
# COMPACT_ATOMS: atom_id res chain seq x y z
N MET A 1 -28.79 -12.06 -0.25
CA MET A 1 -27.72 -11.47 -1.07
C MET A 1 -26.51 -11.24 -0.16
N VAL A 2 -25.42 -11.98 -0.36
CA VAL A 2 -24.17 -11.71 0.36
C VAL A 2 -23.56 -10.50 -0.32
N SER A 3 -23.75 -9.31 0.25
CA SER A 3 -23.02 -8.14 -0.20
C SER A 3 -21.59 -8.33 0.27
N SER A 4 -20.72 -8.84 -0.61
CA SER A 4 -19.28 -8.89 -0.34
C SER A 4 -18.84 -7.50 0.06
N GLU A 5 -18.32 -7.38 1.28
CA GLU A 5 -17.92 -6.10 1.83
C GLU A 5 -16.75 -5.56 1.02
N LYS A 6 -16.97 -4.46 0.29
CA LYS A 6 -15.93 -3.82 -0.49
C LYS A 6 -15.19 -2.81 0.36
N TYR A 7 -13.88 -2.78 0.21
CA TYR A 7 -13.01 -1.79 0.83
C TYR A 7 -12.44 -0.87 -0.24
N LEU A 8 -12.47 0.42 0.05
CA LEU A 8 -11.92 1.47 -0.80
C LEU A 8 -10.73 2.10 -0.09
N LEU A 9 -9.69 2.44 -0.85
CA LEU A 9 -8.55 3.20 -0.37
C LEU A 9 -8.75 4.68 -0.72
N TYR A 10 -8.85 5.50 0.30
CA TYR A 10 -8.94 6.94 0.19
C TYR A 10 -7.57 7.57 0.42
N HIS A 11 -7.18 8.46 -0.47
CA HIS A 11 -6.08 9.38 -0.27
C HIS A 11 -6.64 10.67 0.28
N VAL A 12 -6.31 10.98 1.52
CA VAL A 12 -6.84 12.15 2.21
C VAL A 12 -5.72 13.12 2.52
N GLN A 13 -5.97 14.39 2.27
CA GLN A 13 -5.04 15.47 2.56
C GLN A 13 -5.74 16.50 3.47
N PRO A 14 -5.28 16.64 4.72
CA PRO A 14 -5.77 17.67 5.63
C PRO A 14 -5.21 19.03 5.20
N ASN A 15 -6.10 19.96 4.85
CA ASN A 15 -5.69 21.30 4.40
C ASN A 15 -5.44 22.27 5.56
N ASP A 16 -5.88 21.93 6.78
CA ASP A 16 -5.74 22.77 7.96
C ASP A 16 -5.53 21.95 9.25
N ALA A 17 -5.31 22.66 10.36
CA ALA A 17 -5.10 22.03 11.66
C ALA A 17 -6.34 21.29 12.19
N ARG A 18 -7.54 21.66 11.74
CA ARG A 18 -8.79 21.00 12.13
C ARG A 18 -8.91 19.65 11.43
N GLY A 19 -8.59 19.57 10.14
CA GLY A 19 -8.53 18.35 9.36
C GLY A 19 -7.55 17.35 9.97
N MET A 20 -6.34 17.80 10.33
CA MET A 20 -5.38 16.95 11.03
C MET A 20 -5.90 16.43 12.38
N ARG A 21 -6.59 17.26 13.16
CA ARG A 21 -7.20 16.82 14.42
C ARG A 21 -8.28 15.75 14.18
N VAL A 22 -9.07 15.90 13.13
CA VAL A 22 -10.09 14.91 12.75
C VAL A 22 -9.45 13.60 12.28
N LEU A 23 -8.35 13.65 11.52
CA LEU A 23 -7.61 12.44 11.12
C LEU A 23 -7.03 11.70 12.34
N ARG A 24 -6.44 12.43 13.31
CA ARG A 24 -5.98 11.84 14.56
C ARG A 24 -7.12 11.21 15.37
N GLN A 25 -8.27 11.88 15.43
CA GLN A 25 -9.47 11.31 16.07
C GLN A 25 -9.96 10.05 15.36
N LEU A 26 -9.84 10.01 14.03
CA LEU A 26 -10.19 8.85 13.22
C LEU A 26 -9.30 7.64 13.53
N GLN A 27 -7.99 7.85 13.68
CA GLN A 27 -7.07 6.79 14.13
C GLN A 27 -7.51 6.20 15.48
N MET A 28 -7.91 7.06 16.43
CA MET A 28 -8.40 6.59 17.75
C MET A 28 -9.74 5.85 17.68
N LEU A 29 -10.48 5.99 16.57
CA LEU A 29 -11.80 5.38 16.35
C LEU A 29 -11.75 4.20 15.37
N ASP A 30 -10.55 3.71 15.03
CA ASP A 30 -10.30 2.55 14.16
C ASP A 30 -11.31 1.42 14.44
N HIS A 31 -11.34 0.93 15.67
CA HIS A 31 -12.17 -0.23 16.04
C HIS A 31 -13.68 -0.01 15.83
N LYS A 32 -14.14 1.25 15.83
CA LYS A 32 -15.57 1.58 15.67
C LYS A 32 -15.97 1.67 14.20
N TYR A 33 -15.07 2.08 13.32
CA TYR A 33 -15.39 2.34 11.91
C TYR A 33 -14.72 1.37 10.94
N GLN A 34 -13.88 0.45 11.43
CA GLN A 34 -13.06 -0.47 10.64
C GLN A 34 -12.27 0.32 9.59
N VAL A 35 -11.50 1.29 10.08
CA VAL A 35 -10.65 2.13 9.23
C VAL A 35 -9.21 1.75 9.47
N ASP A 36 -8.51 1.45 8.39
CA ASP A 36 -7.12 1.00 8.46
C ASP A 36 -6.23 2.02 7.74
N PHE A 37 -5.24 2.56 8.45
CA PHE A 37 -4.33 3.56 7.93
C PHE A 37 -3.13 2.88 7.29
N TRP A 38 -3.12 2.84 5.97
CA TRP A 38 -2.00 2.30 5.18
C TRP A 38 -0.82 3.26 5.13
N LYS A 39 -1.11 4.57 5.20
CA LYS A 39 -0.11 5.61 5.37
C LYS A 39 -0.62 6.67 6.33
N GLU A 40 0.19 6.99 7.33
CA GLU A 40 -0.12 8.03 8.29
C GLU A 40 0.40 9.40 7.82
N PRO A 41 -0.33 10.50 8.12
CA PRO A 41 0.14 11.83 7.83
C PRO A 41 1.17 12.24 8.90
N ASN A 42 2.43 12.46 8.51
CA ASN A 42 3.49 12.78 9.48
C ASN A 42 3.44 14.26 9.91
N HIS A 43 3.03 15.17 9.02
CA HIS A 43 3.02 16.62 9.25
C HIS A 43 1.82 17.30 8.58
N PHE A 44 1.55 18.57 8.93
CA PHE A 44 0.54 19.37 8.24
C PHE A 44 0.86 19.50 6.75
N GLY A 45 -0.11 19.20 5.89
CA GLY A 45 0.08 19.16 4.43
C GLY A 45 0.54 17.81 3.88
N ASP A 46 0.97 16.87 4.73
CA ASP A 46 1.20 15.48 4.35
C ASP A 46 -0.14 14.75 4.17
N PHE A 47 -0.13 13.68 3.40
CA PHE A 47 -1.33 12.90 3.08
C PHE A 47 -1.38 11.60 3.87
N ALA A 48 -2.59 11.09 4.05
CA ALA A 48 -2.84 9.78 4.61
C ALA A 48 -3.55 8.90 3.58
N ASP A 49 -3.19 7.62 3.53
CA ASP A 49 -3.93 6.63 2.76
C ASP A 49 -4.71 5.75 3.74
N ILE A 50 -6.03 5.77 3.64
CA ILE A 50 -6.95 5.15 4.60
C ILE A 50 -7.88 4.18 3.86
N MET A 51 -7.84 2.92 4.25
CA MET A 51 -8.77 1.91 3.80
C MET A 51 -10.06 2.01 4.63
N ILE A 52 -11.19 2.14 3.94
CA ILE A 52 -12.51 2.33 4.54
C ILE A 52 -13.49 1.34 3.90
N SER A 53 -14.32 0.69 4.74
CA SER A 53 -15.43 -0.12 4.25
C SER A 53 -16.44 0.74 3.48
N SER A 54 -16.88 0.23 2.32
CA SER A 54 -17.94 0.81 1.49
C SER A 54 -19.23 1.12 2.26
N LYS A 55 -19.52 0.38 3.33
CA LYS A 55 -20.67 0.63 4.21
C LYS A 55 -20.55 1.97 4.95
N ASN A 56 -19.33 2.34 5.34
CA ASN A 56 -19.01 3.54 6.10
C ASN A 56 -18.50 4.70 5.23
N ALA A 57 -18.19 4.45 3.96
CA ALA A 57 -17.67 5.43 3.01
C ALA A 57 -18.46 6.74 3.00
N LEU A 58 -19.77 6.67 2.83
CA LEU A 58 -20.62 7.86 2.74
C LEU A 58 -20.67 8.67 4.04
N ALA A 59 -20.59 8.01 5.20
CA ALA A 59 -20.47 8.69 6.49
C ALA A 59 -19.10 9.37 6.63
N MET A 60 -18.05 8.74 6.11
CA MET A 60 -16.70 9.26 6.16
C MET A 60 -16.49 10.46 5.24
N GLU A 61 -16.97 10.39 3.99
CA GLU A 61 -16.92 11.51 3.03
C GLU A 61 -17.62 12.76 3.58
N ARG A 62 -18.76 12.59 4.26
CA ARG A 62 -19.44 13.69 4.95
C ARG A 62 -18.57 14.29 6.07
N ARG A 63 -17.81 13.48 6.80
CA ARG A 63 -16.87 13.96 7.83
C ARG A 63 -15.71 14.72 7.20
N PHE A 64 -15.09 14.17 6.16
CA PHE A 64 -13.99 14.82 5.45
C PHE A 64 -14.40 16.19 4.90
N ARG A 65 -15.56 16.27 4.23
CA ARG A 65 -16.09 17.53 3.71
C ARG A 65 -16.37 18.56 4.81
N ARG A 66 -16.87 18.14 5.98
CA ARG A 66 -17.09 19.03 7.14
C ARG A 66 -15.80 19.49 7.81
N ALA A 67 -14.75 18.67 7.71
CA ALA A 67 -13.46 18.90 8.34
C ALA A 67 -12.44 19.61 7.43
N ASN A 68 -12.88 20.08 6.25
CA ASN A 68 -12.01 20.73 5.26
C ASN A 68 -10.84 19.84 4.81
N ILE A 69 -11.09 18.54 4.69
CA ILE A 69 -10.13 17.54 4.22
C ILE A 69 -10.43 17.25 2.75
N THR A 70 -9.42 17.40 1.89
CA THR A 70 -9.50 16.94 0.50
C THR A 70 -9.35 15.42 0.48
N TYR A 71 -10.15 14.73 -0.33
CA TYR A 71 -10.06 13.28 -0.45
C TYR A 71 -10.27 12.83 -1.89
N ASP A 72 -9.54 11.79 -2.28
CA ASP A 72 -9.68 11.11 -3.56
C ASP A 72 -9.69 9.59 -3.35
N ILE A 73 -10.47 8.86 -4.15
CA ILE A 73 -10.47 7.40 -4.12
C ILE A 73 -9.32 6.91 -5.00
N ARG A 74 -8.23 6.46 -4.38
CA ARG A 74 -7.08 5.88 -5.09
C ARG A 74 -7.40 4.50 -5.65
N VAL A 75 -8.07 3.68 -4.84
CA VAL A 75 -8.33 2.28 -5.17
C VAL A 75 -9.79 1.98 -4.80
N PRO A 76 -10.66 1.73 -5.80
CA PRO A 76 -12.07 1.43 -5.56
C PRO A 76 -12.30 0.00 -5.06
N ASP A 77 -11.30 -0.87 -5.19
CA ASP A 77 -11.37 -2.29 -4.83
C ASP A 77 -10.01 -2.75 -4.32
N VAL A 78 -9.82 -2.65 -3.00
CA VAL A 78 -8.55 -2.97 -2.35
C VAL A 78 -8.22 -4.46 -2.45
N GLU A 79 -9.23 -5.35 -2.44
CA GLU A 79 -9.01 -6.79 -2.58
C GLU A 79 -8.30 -7.13 -3.89
N LYS A 80 -8.75 -6.52 -5.00
CA LYS A 80 -8.08 -6.70 -6.30
C LYS A 80 -6.64 -6.22 -6.30
N LEU A 81 -6.34 -5.13 -5.60
CA LEU A 81 -4.98 -4.62 -5.47
C LEU A 81 -4.10 -5.63 -4.72
N ILE A 82 -4.56 -6.15 -3.59
CA ILE A 82 -3.84 -7.15 -2.79
C ILE A 82 -3.61 -8.42 -3.62
N MET A 83 -4.66 -8.95 -4.28
CA MET A 83 -4.55 -10.12 -5.14
C MET A 83 -3.55 -9.94 -6.28
N ARG A 84 -3.51 -8.74 -6.89
CA ARG A 84 -2.53 -8.40 -7.94
C ARG A 84 -1.11 -8.34 -7.38
N ASN A 85 -0.93 -7.73 -6.22
CA ASN A 85 0.38 -7.58 -5.58
C ASN A 85 0.95 -8.95 -5.15
N GLU A 86 0.14 -9.80 -4.53
CA GLU A 86 0.57 -11.15 -4.12
C GLU A 86 0.97 -12.03 -5.32
N ARG A 87 0.24 -11.97 -6.44
CA ARG A 87 0.60 -12.72 -7.66
C ARG A 87 1.93 -12.27 -8.24
N THR A 88 2.23 -10.97 -8.17
CA THR A 88 3.47 -10.39 -8.67
C THR A 88 4.66 -10.75 -7.76
N ASN A 89 4.47 -10.76 -6.44
CA ASN A 89 5.54 -11.10 -5.50
C ASN A 89 5.91 -12.61 -5.53
N ARG A 90 4.96 -13.49 -5.88
CA ARG A 90 5.25 -14.93 -6.03
C ARG A 90 6.05 -15.27 -7.29
N THR A 91 6.08 -14.38 -8.29
CA THR A 91 6.86 -14.58 -9.52
C THR A 91 8.31 -14.10 -9.39
N THR A 92 8.58 -13.09 -8.56
CA THR A 92 9.95 -12.64 -8.27
C THR A 92 10.68 -13.51 -7.23
N ALA A 93 9.95 -14.14 -6.30
CA ALA A 93 10.53 -15.02 -5.29
C ALA A 93 10.95 -16.43 -5.80
N ARG A 94 10.66 -16.78 -7.06
CA ARG A 94 11.04 -18.07 -7.67
C ARG A 94 12.20 -17.98 -8.68
N GLY A 95 12.90 -16.85 -8.71
CA GLY A 95 14.04 -16.60 -9.62
C GLY A 95 15.43 -16.61 -8.99
N SER A 96 15.58 -16.89 -7.70
CA SER A 96 16.90 -16.87 -7.03
C SER A 96 17.35 -18.26 -6.55
N GLY A 97 16.94 -19.30 -7.27
CA GLY A 97 17.42 -20.66 -7.07
C GLY A 97 18.69 -20.90 -7.88
N ARG A 98 19.83 -20.97 -7.18
CA ARG A 98 21.03 -21.72 -7.57
C ARG A 98 21.77 -21.22 -8.83
N LEU A 99 22.67 -20.27 -8.65
CA LEU A 99 23.93 -20.29 -9.40
C LEU A 99 24.77 -21.44 -8.83
N HIS A 100 24.39 -22.67 -9.21
CA HIS A 100 25.25 -23.84 -9.11
C HIS A 100 26.35 -23.63 -10.15
N ASP A 101 27.60 -23.69 -9.70
CA ASP A 101 28.73 -24.27 -10.42
C ASP A 101 28.71 -24.11 -11.95
N ASP A 102 29.31 -23.03 -12.45
CA ASP A 102 29.78 -22.97 -13.83
C ASP A 102 31.21 -23.55 -13.89
N PRO A 103 31.41 -24.84 -14.28
CA PRO A 103 32.75 -25.41 -14.50
C PRO A 103 33.46 -24.86 -15.75
N ILE A 104 32.90 -23.84 -16.42
CA ILE A 104 33.49 -23.23 -17.62
C ILE A 104 34.73 -22.36 -17.33
N LEU A 105 35.02 -22.04 -16.05
CA LEU A 105 36.22 -21.30 -15.69
C LEU A 105 37.51 -22.15 -15.63
N ASP A 106 37.42 -23.48 -15.86
CA ASP A 106 38.58 -24.37 -15.76
C ASP A 106 39.20 -24.75 -17.11
N SER A 107 39.12 -23.86 -18.10
CA SER A 107 39.78 -24.04 -19.38
C SER A 107 40.64 -22.84 -19.75
N GLU A 108 41.96 -23.13 -19.79
CA GLU A 108 43.01 -22.36 -20.47
C GLU A 108 43.71 -21.23 -19.68
N ARG A 109 44.52 -21.64 -18.70
CA ARG A 109 45.84 -21.03 -18.52
C ARG A 109 46.95 -22.07 -18.56
N LYS A 110 47.30 -22.51 -19.76
CA LYS A 110 48.65 -23.02 -20.04
C LYS A 110 49.55 -21.80 -20.32
N PRO A 111 50.52 -21.46 -19.45
CA PRO A 111 51.60 -20.58 -19.88
C PRO A 111 52.52 -21.34 -20.83
N PHE A 112 52.61 -20.82 -22.05
CA PHE A 112 53.58 -21.16 -23.09
C PHE A 112 55.01 -21.09 -22.51
N ARG A 113 55.80 -22.15 -22.66
CA ARG A 113 57.26 -22.10 -22.48
C ARG A 113 57.89 -21.79 -23.83
N PRO A 114 58.63 -20.68 -24.00
CA PRO A 114 59.62 -20.60 -25.04
C PRO A 114 60.95 -21.18 -24.55
N SER A 115 61.74 -21.58 -25.54
CA SER A 115 62.87 -22.52 -25.55
C SER A 115 64.09 -22.12 -24.75
#